data_AF-A0A7Y1ZFA8-F1
#
_entry.id   AF-A0A7Y1ZFA8-F1
#
_cell.length_a   1.000
_cell.length_b   1.000
_cell.length_c   1.000
_cell.angle_alpha   90.00
_cell.angle_beta   90.00
_cell.angle_gamma   90.00
#
_symmetry.space_group_name_H-M   'P 1'
#
loop_
_entity.id
_entity.type
_entity.pdbx_description
1 polymer ?
#
loop_
_entity_poly.entity_id
_entity_poly.type
_entity_poly.pdbx_seq_one_letter_code
_entity_poly.pdbx_strand_id
1 'polypeptide(L)'
;MTEALVAEELIAQARQETGLERFDSDSFREGLDVYLADLNAGKPTAGALQRLRPNIVQLLANRLRTTEYLEQRPELLERPVERPVFVFGIPRTGTTLLSNL
;
A
#
# COMPACT_ATOMS: atom_id res chain seq x y z
N MET A 1 3.17 17.86 20.42
CA MET A 1 3.75 16.49 20.52
C MET A 1 3.48 15.82 19.21
N THR A 2 4.51 15.25 18.59
CA THR A 2 4.40 14.58 17.28
C THR A 2 3.94 13.16 17.55
N GLU A 3 2.72 12.81 17.13
CA GLU A 3 2.14 11.48 17.32
C GLU A 3 2.93 10.44 16.50
N ALA A 4 3.31 9.33 17.11
CA ALA A 4 4.05 8.27 16.43
C ALA A 4 3.13 7.50 15.47
N LEU A 5 3.66 7.02 14.34
CA LEU A 5 2.93 6.13 13.45
C LEU A 5 2.94 4.71 14.02
N VAL A 6 1.77 4.15 14.32
CA VAL A 6 1.60 2.81 14.89
C VAL A 6 0.84 1.92 13.92
N ALA A 7 1.41 0.77 13.56
CA ALA A 7 0.85 -0.13 12.54
C ALA A 7 -0.61 -0.50 12.82
N GLU A 8 -0.92 -0.91 14.06
CA GLU A 8 -2.28 -1.32 14.45
C GLU A 8 -3.30 -0.19 14.30
N GLU A 9 -2.94 1.06 14.58
CA GLU A 9 -3.83 2.20 14.39
C GLU A 9 -4.12 2.46 12.91
N LEU A 10 -3.09 2.34 12.06
CA LEU A 10 -3.23 2.54 10.61
C LEU A 10 -4.05 1.42 9.98
N ILE A 11 -3.87 0.18 10.43
CA ILE A 11 -4.66 -0.98 10.02
C ILE A 11 -6.11 -0.82 10.48
N ALA A 12 -6.33 -0.47 11.75
CA ALA A 12 -7.68 -0.24 12.28
C ALA A 12 -8.40 0.88 11.52
N GLN A 13 -7.71 1.98 11.20
CA GLN A 13 -8.27 3.05 10.40
C GLN A 13 -8.62 2.58 8.98
N ALA A 14 -7.75 1.82 8.32
CA ALA A 14 -8.03 1.27 6.99
C ALA A 14 -9.24 0.32 6.98
N ARG A 15 -9.39 -0.51 8.04
CA ARG A 15 -10.56 -1.36 8.23
C ARG A 15 -11.82 -0.54 8.44
N GLN A 16 -11.77 0.50 9.28
CA GLN A 16 -12.89 1.41 9.50
C GLN A 16 -13.32 2.12 8.20
N GLU A 17 -12.38 2.60 7.39
CA GLU A 17 -12.66 3.30 6.12
C GLU A 17 -13.25 2.39 5.04
N THR A 18 -12.95 1.09 5.09
CA THR A 18 -13.38 0.12 4.07
C THR A 18 -14.57 -0.73 4.49
N GLY A 19 -14.77 -0.93 5.80
CA GLY A 19 -15.68 -1.94 6.35
C GLY A 19 -15.19 -3.39 6.17
N LEU A 20 -13.92 -3.59 5.79
CA LEU A 20 -13.34 -4.89 5.48
C LEU A 20 -12.30 -5.26 6.53
N GLU A 21 -12.26 -6.54 6.94
CA GLU A 21 -11.38 -7.01 8.03
C GLU A 21 -10.18 -7.83 7.54
N ARG A 22 -10.36 -8.54 6.41
CA ARG A 22 -9.44 -9.58 5.95
C ARG A 22 -8.46 -9.04 4.91
N PHE A 23 -7.17 -9.20 5.17
CA PHE A 23 -6.12 -9.11 4.16
C PHE A 23 -5.88 -10.50 3.54
N ASP A 24 -5.36 -10.52 2.32
CA ASP A 24 -4.99 -11.74 1.60
C ASP A 24 -3.91 -12.56 2.31
N SER A 25 -2.98 -11.89 2.99
CA SER A 25 -1.85 -12.48 3.73
C SER A 25 -1.19 -11.45 4.67
N ASP A 26 -0.32 -11.92 5.56
CA ASP A 26 0.48 -11.07 6.47
C ASP A 26 1.78 -10.56 5.83
N SER A 27 2.00 -10.81 4.53
CA SER A 27 3.24 -10.47 3.81
C SER A 27 3.61 -8.98 3.82
N PHE A 28 2.65 -8.09 4.03
CA PHE A 28 2.89 -6.65 4.11
C PHE A 28 3.42 -6.20 5.48
N ARG A 29 3.25 -7.03 6.52
CA ARG A 29 3.41 -6.62 7.91
C ARG A 29 4.84 -6.25 8.24
N GLU A 30 5.79 -7.11 7.89
CA GLU A 30 7.22 -6.87 8.15
C GLU A 30 7.70 -5.57 7.50
N GLY A 31 7.36 -5.35 6.23
CA GLY A 31 7.72 -4.14 5.50
C GLY A 31 7.09 -2.87 6.11
N LEU A 32 5.84 -2.96 6.56
CA LEU A 32 5.17 -1.87 7.28
C LEU A 32 5.91 -1.55 8.60
N ASP A 33 6.22 -2.56 9.40
CA ASP A 33 6.87 -2.37 10.70
C ASP A 33 8.27 -1.73 10.54
N VAL A 34 9.06 -2.19 9.57
CA VAL A 34 10.37 -1.59 9.23
C VAL A 34 10.21 -0.14 8.78
N TYR A 35 9.26 0.14 7.88
CA TYR A 35 9.03 1.48 7.37
C TYR A 35 8.58 2.46 8.46
N LEU A 36 7.66 2.05 9.33
CA LEU A 36 7.20 2.89 10.43
C LEU A 36 8.29 3.11 11.48
N ALA A 37 9.11 2.11 11.77
CA ALA A 37 10.23 2.24 12.69
C ALA A 37 11.24 3.29 12.20
N ASP A 38 11.62 3.24 10.92
CA ASP A 38 12.55 4.21 10.30
C ASP A 38 11.95 5.63 10.29
N LEU A 39 10.69 5.76 9.86
CA LEU A 39 9.99 7.04 9.89
C LEU A 39 9.97 7.63 11.30
N ASN A 40 9.54 6.87 12.31
CA ASN A 40 9.46 7.35 13.68
C ASN A 40 10.85 7.75 14.24
N ALA A 41 11.90 6.99 13.92
CA ALA A 41 13.28 7.32 14.29
C ALA A 41 13.75 8.64 13.65
N GLY A 42 13.33 8.91 12.41
CA GLY A 42 13.59 10.16 11.70
C GLY A 42 12.86 11.39 12.24
N LYS A 43 11.95 11.23 13.22
CA LYS A 43 11.19 12.32 13.87
C LYS A 43 10.53 13.27 12.85
N PRO A 44 9.60 12.78 12.02
CA PRO A 44 8.99 13.55 10.95
C PRO A 44 8.31 14.81 11.49
N THR A 45 8.31 15.87 10.69
CA THR A 45 7.56 17.08 11.03
C THR A 45 6.05 16.79 11.03
N ALA A 46 5.27 17.62 11.72
CA ALA A 46 3.82 17.49 11.71
C ALA A 46 3.24 17.52 10.28
N GLY A 47 3.79 18.37 9.40
CA GLY A 47 3.38 18.42 7.99
C GLY A 47 3.74 17.17 7.19
N ALA A 48 4.83 16.48 7.53
CA ALA A 48 5.14 15.18 6.95
C ALA A 48 4.15 14.11 7.43
N LEU A 49 3.85 14.06 8.73
CA LEU A 49 2.86 13.12 9.28
C LEU A 49 1.46 13.31 8.67
N GLN A 50 1.03 14.56 8.47
CA GLN A 50 -0.24 14.87 7.81
C GLN A 50 -0.35 14.31 6.39
N ARG A 51 0.79 14.08 5.70
CA ARG A 51 0.82 13.45 4.38
C ARG A 51 1.01 11.94 4.44
N LEU A 52 1.87 11.47 5.34
CA LEU A 52 2.24 10.06 5.47
C LEU A 52 1.09 9.21 6.00
N ARG A 53 0.42 9.63 7.08
CA ARG A 53 -0.67 8.86 7.71
C ARG A 53 -1.79 8.50 6.72
N PRO A 54 -2.44 9.47 6.02
CA PRO A 54 -3.51 9.12 5.08
C PRO A 54 -2.99 8.32 3.88
N ASN A 55 -1.74 8.52 3.45
CA ASN A 55 -1.18 7.73 2.36
C ASN A 55 -1.01 6.25 2.73
N ILE A 56 -0.48 5.97 3.93
CA ILE A 56 -0.29 4.60 4.41
C ILE A 56 -1.64 3.91 4.61
N VAL A 57 -2.61 4.62 5.21
CA VAL A 57 -3.98 4.11 5.38
C VAL A 57 -4.62 3.79 4.02
N GLN A 58 -4.47 4.67 3.02
CA GLN A 58 -5.00 4.41 1.67
C GLN A 58 -4.38 3.16 1.02
N LEU A 59 -3.08 2.91 1.21
CA LEU A 59 -2.41 1.71 0.70
C LEU A 59 -2.94 0.43 1.37
N LEU A 60 -3.12 0.46 2.70
CA LEU A 60 -3.73 -0.65 3.45
C LEU A 60 -5.19 -0.88 3.02
N ALA A 61 -5.98 0.19 2.89
CA ALA A 61 -7.36 0.14 2.43
C ALA A 61 -7.48 -0.43 1.01
N ASN A 62 -6.56 -0.09 0.11
CA ASN A 62 -6.50 -0.67 -1.23
C ASN A 62 -6.26 -2.17 -1.17
N ARG A 63 -5.36 -2.64 -0.31
CA ARG A 63 -5.10 -4.08 -0.14
C ARG A 63 -6.33 -4.84 0.37
N LEU A 64 -7.06 -4.28 1.33
CA LEU A 64 -8.34 -4.83 1.81
C LEU A 64 -9.35 -4.94 0.65
N ARG A 65 -9.54 -3.86 -0.11
CA ARG A 65 -10.46 -3.83 -1.26
C ARG A 65 -10.06 -4.84 -2.35
N THR A 66 -8.76 -4.97 -2.65
CA THR A 66 -8.27 -5.96 -3.61
C THR A 66 -8.53 -7.39 -3.13
N THR A 67 -8.34 -7.66 -1.84
CA THR A 67 -8.62 -8.98 -1.24
C THR A 67 -10.08 -9.34 -1.40
N GLU A 68 -10.99 -8.49 -0.92
CA GLU A 68 -12.44 -8.68 -1.03
C GLU A 68 -12.87 -8.86 -2.49
N TYR A 69 -12.34 -8.02 -3.40
CA TYR A 69 -12.70 -8.08 -4.81
C TYR A 69 -12.35 -9.43 -5.47
N LEU A 70 -11.20 -10.01 -5.10
CA LEU A 70 -10.75 -11.32 -5.58
C LEU A 70 -11.51 -12.47 -4.92
N GLU A 71 -11.87 -12.35 -3.64
CA GLU A 71 -12.71 -13.36 -2.96
C GLU A 71 -14.10 -13.46 -3.58
N GLN A 72 -14.69 -12.33 -3.98
CA GLN A 72 -15.96 -12.29 -4.69
C GLN A 72 -15.88 -12.82 -6.13
N ARG A 73 -14.67 -12.93 -6.69
CA ARG A 73 -14.42 -13.25 -8.11
C ARG A 73 -13.22 -14.18 -8.29
N PRO A 74 -13.28 -15.41 -7.75
CA PRO A 74 -12.17 -16.37 -7.83
C PRO A 74 -11.81 -16.74 -9.27
N GLU A 75 -12.76 -16.64 -10.22
CA GLU A 75 -12.53 -16.87 -11.65
C GLU A 75 -11.48 -15.93 -12.26
N LEU A 76 -11.21 -14.77 -11.65
CA LEU A 76 -10.16 -13.87 -12.10
C LEU A 76 -8.77 -14.47 -11.93
N LEU A 77 -8.59 -15.37 -10.96
CA LEU A 77 -7.30 -16.04 -10.71
C LEU A 77 -6.99 -17.12 -11.75
N GLU A 78 -7.99 -17.59 -12.50
CA GLU A 78 -7.82 -18.58 -13.57
C GLU A 78 -7.38 -17.94 -14.89
N ARG A 79 -7.50 -16.62 -15.03
CA ARG A 79 -7.17 -15.89 -16.26
C ARG A 79 -5.66 -15.76 -16.42
N PRO A 80 -5.05 -16.28 -17.51
CA PRO A 80 -3.62 -16.12 -17.72
C PRO A 80 -3.26 -14.66 -18.07
N VAL A 81 -2.10 -14.21 -17.56
CA VAL A 81 -1.48 -12.94 -17.98
C VAL A 81 -0.45 -13.25 -19.07
N GLU A 82 -0.91 -13.30 -20.32
CA GLU A 82 -0.07 -13.70 -21.46
C GLU A 82 0.78 -12.55 -21.98
N ARG A 83 2.08 -12.81 -22.19
CA ARG A 83 3.05 -11.87 -22.81
C ARG A 83 3.03 -10.46 -22.21
N PRO A 84 3.16 -10.31 -20.87
CA PRO A 84 3.23 -8.98 -20.26
C PRO A 84 4.48 -8.24 -20.74
N VAL A 85 4.30 -6.97 -21.12
CA VAL A 85 5.40 -6.06 -21.43
C VAL A 85 5.70 -5.24 -20.18
N PHE A 86 6.95 -5.26 -19.74
CA PHE A 86 7.41 -4.49 -18.59
C PHE A 86 8.43 -3.44 -19.04
N VAL A 87 8.24 -2.22 -18.55
CA VAL A 87 9.20 -1.12 -18.74
C VAL A 87 10.04 -1.00 -17.47
N PHE A 88 11.33 -1.33 -17.58
CA PHE A 88 12.31 -1.17 -16.50
C PHE A 88 13.40 -0.18 -16.89
N GLY A 89 14.04 0.42 -15.88
CA GLY A 89 15.14 1.36 -16.07
C GLY A 89 15.37 2.17 -14.80
N ILE A 90 16.46 2.93 -14.77
CA ILE A 90 16.68 3.91 -13.70
C ILE A 90 15.67 5.07 -13.84
N PRO A 91 15.33 5.76 -12.75
CA PRO A 91 14.48 6.94 -12.83
C PRO A 91 15.02 7.94 -13.86
N ARG A 92 14.10 8.62 -14.57
CA ARG A 92 14.39 9.72 -15.52
C ARG A 92 15.01 9.30 -16.88
N THR A 93 14.76 8.09 -17.37
CA THR A 93 15.21 7.62 -18.71
C THR A 93 14.12 7.59 -19.78
N GLY A 94 13.03 8.34 -19.61
CA GLY A 94 11.92 8.34 -20.56
C GLY A 94 10.95 7.16 -20.43
N THR A 95 10.99 6.40 -19.34
CA THR A 95 10.01 5.33 -19.07
C THR A 95 8.58 5.84 -19.08
N THR A 96 8.33 7.06 -18.61
CA THR A 96 7.00 7.71 -18.68
C THR A 96 6.52 7.92 -20.11
N LEU A 97 7.40 8.34 -21.05
CA LEU A 97 7.02 8.46 -22.45
C LEU A 97 6.61 7.08 -22.97
N LEU A 98 7.46 6.07 -22.75
CA LEU A 98 7.20 4.71 -23.21
C LEU A 98 5.92 4.09 -22.63
N SER A 99 5.56 4.40 -21.37
CA SER A 99 4.31 3.94 -20.77
C SER A 99 3.04 4.63 -21.33
N ASN A 100 3.18 5.77 -22.03
CA ASN A 100 2.06 6.52 -22.61
C ASN A 100 1.98 6.44 -24.15
N LEU A 101 2.85 5.65 -24.79
CA LEU A 101 2.78 5.33 -26.22
C LEU A 101 1.76 4.22 -26.47
#